data_AF-A0A8J2XGA7-F1
#
_entry.id   AF-A0A8J2XGA7-F1
#
_cell.length_a   1.000
_cell.length_b   1.000
_cell.length_c   1.000
_cell.angle_alpha   90.00
_cell.angle_beta   90.00
_cell.angle_gamma   90.00
#
_symmetry.space_group_name_H-M   'P 1'
#
loop_
_entity.id
_entity.type
_entity.pdbx_description
1 polymer ?
#
loop_
_entity_poly.entity_id
_entity_poly.type
_entity_poly.pdbx_seq_one_letter_code
_entity_poly.pdbx_strand_id
1 'polypeptide(L)' 'MKDPTQGNKAFSVRIALGSLIIKERMNWSDEETVAQITENPYLQYFIGLPEFQEKAQFDASLMDPFPKTLGRIHHQPGE' A
#
# COMPACT_ATOMS: atom_id res chain seq x y z
N MET A 1 2.69 -1.38 29.86
CA MET A 1 2.75 -2.72 29.23
C MET A 1 1.98 -2.63 27.92
N LYS A 2 2.63 -2.89 26.78
CA LYS A 2 1.94 -3.05 25.49
C LYS A 2 1.45 -4.50 25.42
N ASP A 3 0.17 -4.71 25.15
CA ASP A 3 -0.42 -6.05 25.05
C ASP A 3 0.24 -6.84 23.90
N PRO A 4 0.72 -8.08 24.14
CA PRO A 4 1.40 -8.90 23.12
C PRO A 4 0.46 -9.40 22.01
N THR A 5 -0.84 -9.06 22.06
CA THR A 5 -1.87 -9.43 21.10
C THR A 5 -2.18 -8.35 20.07
N GLN A 6 -1.60 -7.15 20.17
CA GLN A 6 -1.74 -6.10 19.15
C GLN A 6 -0.83 -6.36 17.95
N GLY A 7 -1.08 -7.45 17.23
CA GLY A 7 -0.59 -7.61 15.87
C GLY A 7 -1.36 -6.66 14.94
N ASN A 8 -0.67 -5.96 14.05
CA ASN A 8 -1.32 -5.11 13.07
C ASN A 8 -2.26 -5.96 12.20
N LYS A 9 -3.45 -5.45 11.84
CA LYS A 9 -4.43 -6.21 11.03
C LYS A 9 -3.75 -6.65 9.73
N ALA A 10 -3.65 -7.96 9.51
CA ALA A 10 -3.07 -8.49 8.28
C ALA A 10 -4.02 -8.22 7.10
N PHE A 11 -3.57 -7.43 6.13
CA PHE A 11 -4.30 -7.23 4.89
C PHE A 11 -4.08 -8.40 3.94
N SER A 12 -5.09 -8.68 3.10
CA SER A 12 -4.93 -9.69 2.05
C SER A 12 -3.89 -9.22 1.02
N VAL A 13 -3.23 -10.18 0.37
CA VAL A 13 -2.25 -9.89 -0.71
C VAL A 13 -2.89 -9.05 -1.82
N ARG A 14 -4.18 -9.27 -2.12
CA ARG A 14 -4.93 -8.52 -3.12
C ARG A 14 -5.06 -7.04 -2.75
N ILE A 15 -5.31 -6.73 -1.48
CA ILE A 15 -5.38 -5.35 -1.02
C ILE A 15 -4.02 -4.67 -1.19
N ALA A 16 -2.95 -5.29 -0.68
CA ALA A 16 -1.61 -4.71 -0.76
C ALA A 16 -1.15 -4.49 -2.21
N LEU A 17 -1.24 -5.53 -3.05
CA LEU A 17 -0.83 -5.45 -4.45
C LEU A 17 -1.72 -4.52 -5.28
N GLY A 18 -3.04 -4.57 -5.07
CA GLY A 18 -4.00 -3.72 -5.77
C GLY A 18 -3.77 -2.24 -5.48
N SER A 19 -3.54 -1.88 -4.21
CA SER A 19 -3.21 -0.52 -3.81
C SER A 19 -1.89 -0.03 -4.42
N LEU A 20 -0.85 -0.88 -4.45
CA LEU A 20 0.42 -0.56 -5.12
C LEU A 20 0.26 -0.34 -6.63
N ILE A 21 -0.55 -1.16 -7.31
CA ILE A 21 -0.84 -0.98 -8.74
C ILE A 21 -1.54 0.35 -8.99
N ILE A 22 -2.54 0.70 -8.17
CA ILE A 22 -3.25 1.99 -8.29
C ILE A 22 -2.27 3.15 -8.11
N LYS A 23 -1.45 3.11 -7.04
CA LYS A 23 -0.43 4.12 -6.76
C LYS A 23 0.49 4.36 -7.96
N GLU A 24 1.10 3.29 -8.49
CA GLU A 24 2.06 3.38 -9.60
C GLU A 24 1.41 3.82 -10.92
N ARG A 25 0.16 3.41 -11.18
CA ARG A 25 -0.55 3.78 -12.41
C ARG A 25 -1.02 5.23 -12.42
N MET A 26 -1.40 5.75 -11.25
CA MET A 26 -1.93 7.10 -11.11
C MET A 26 -0.87 8.13 -10.70
N ASN A 27 0.30 7.65 -10.25
CA ASN A 27 1.41 8.47 -9.77
C ASN A 27 1.00 9.38 -8.61
N TRP A 28 0.23 8.83 -7.67
CA TRP A 28 -0.25 9.49 -6.45
C TRP A 28 0.72 9.29 -5.28
N SER A 29 0.63 10.17 -4.27
CA SER A 29 1.27 9.91 -2.98
C SER A 29 0.57 8.74 -2.26
N ASP A 30 1.18 8.24 -1.18
CA ASP A 30 0.55 7.19 -0.37
C ASP A 30 -0.74 7.66 0.30
N GLU A 31 -0.73 8.88 0.85
CA GLU A 31 -1.91 9.51 1.46
C GLU A 31 -3.01 9.75 0.43
N GLU A 32 -2.64 10.25 -0.76
CA GLU A 32 -3.58 10.48 -1.84
C GLU A 32 -4.16 9.15 -2.35
N THR A 33 -3.35 8.10 -2.47
CA THR A 33 -3.83 6.77 -2.87
C THR A 33 -4.83 6.21 -1.86
N VAL A 34 -4.56 6.33 -0.55
CA VAL A 34 -5.50 5.94 0.50
C VAL A 34 -6.80 6.73 0.42
N ALA A 35 -6.72 8.06 0.22
CA ALA A 35 -7.90 8.91 0.08
C ALA A 35 -8.74 8.51 -1.15
N GLN A 36 -8.11 8.33 -2.31
CA GLN A 36 -8.78 7.92 -3.54
C GLN A 36 -9.43 6.54 -3.42
N ILE A 37 -8.75 5.57 -2.79
CA ILE A 37 -9.33 4.26 -2.50
C ILE A 37 -10.53 4.41 -1.55
N THR A 38 -10.45 5.28 -0.53
CA THR A 38 -11.54 5.48 0.43
C THR A 38 -12.76 6.13 -0.24
N GLU A 39 -12.56 7.08 -1.14
CA GLU A 39 -13.66 7.81 -1.78
C GLU A 39 -14.29 7.08 -2.97
N ASN A 40 -13.56 6.16 -3.61
CA ASN A 40 -14.00 5.55 -4.86
C ASN A 40 -14.42 4.07 -4.69
N PRO A 41 -15.73 3.74 -4.75
CA PRO A 41 -16.21 2.36 -4.64
C PRO A 41 -15.60 1.39 -5.65
N TYR A 42 -15.24 1.87 -6.84
CA TYR A 42 -14.60 1.03 -7.85
C TYR A 42 -13.18 0.63 -7.44
N LEU A 43 -12.40 1.55 -6.88
CA LEU A 43 -11.05 1.24 -6.39
C LEU A 43 -11.11 0.31 -5.19
N GLN A 44 -12.09 0.48 -4.30
CA GLN A 44 -12.35 -0.46 -3.20
C GLN A 44 -12.65 -1.88 -3.68
N TYR A 45 -13.54 -2.02 -4.66
CA TYR A 45 -13.85 -3.31 -5.25
C TYR A 45 -12.62 -3.92 -5.94
N PHE A 46 -11.84 -3.10 -6.66
CA PHE A 46 -10.63 -3.54 -7.35
C PHE A 46 -9.60 -4.15 -6.38
N ILE A 47 -9.36 -3.51 -5.23
CA ILE A 47 -8.46 -4.05 -4.20
C ILE A 47 -9.07 -5.22 -3.41
N GLY A 48 -10.33 -5.56 -3.67
CA GLY A 48 -11.00 -6.73 -3.12
C GLY A 48 -11.78 -6.50 -1.83
N LEU A 49 -12.23 -5.27 -1.56
CA LEU A 49 -13.18 -5.03 -0.48
C LEU A 49 -14.56 -5.59 -0.88
N PRO A 50 -15.23 -6.33 0.03
CA PRO A 50 -16.51 -6.98 -0.26
C PRO A 50 -17.67 -5.98 -0.36
N GLU A 51 -17.51 -4.81 0.24
CA GLU A 51 -18.50 -3.75 0.30
C GLU A 51 -17.78 -2.40 0.42
N PHE A 52 -18.49 -1.32 0.08
CA PHE A 52 -17.97 0.03 0.21
C PHE A 52 -17.79 0.41 1.70
N GLN A 53 -16.65 1.01 2.01
CA GLN A 53 -16.26 1.45 3.32
C GLN A 53 -15.98 2.96 3.28
N GLU A 54 -16.68 3.74 4.10
CA GLU A 54 -16.47 5.20 4.18
C GLU A 54 -15.17 5.59 4.90
N LYS A 55 -14.58 4.65 5.66
CA LYS A 55 -13.35 4.87 6.41
C LYS A 55 -12.18 4.17 5.75
N ALA A 56 -11.04 4.85 5.78
CA ALA A 56 -9.76 4.30 5.32
C ALA A 56 -9.47 2.96 6.03
N GLN A 57 -9.16 1.94 5.24
CA GLN A 57 -8.93 0.58 5.73
C GLN A 57 -7.52 0.37 6.26
N PHE A 58 -6.54 1.16 5.80
CA PHE A 58 -5.13 1.07 6.16
C PHE A 58 -4.49 2.46 6.18
N ASP A 59 -3.41 2.59 6.94
CA ASP A 59 -2.59 3.80 7.01
C ASP A 59 -1.68 3.92 5.78
N ALA A 60 -1.44 5.15 5.32
CA ALA A 60 -0.56 5.44 4.19
C ALA A 60 0.87 4.90 4.39
N SER A 61 1.37 4.86 5.63
CA SER A 61 2.68 4.28 5.97
C SER A 61 2.79 2.78 5.66
N LEU A 62 1.67 2.08 5.47
CA LEU A 62 1.67 0.68 5.06
C LEU A 62 1.85 0.49 3.54
N MET A 63 1.77 1.59 2.77
CA MET A 63 2.04 1.60 1.34
C MET A 63 3.52 1.88 1.01
N ASP A 64 4.37 1.97 2.04
CA ASP A 64 5.80 2.12 1.85
C ASP A 64 6.34 0.96 1.00
N PRO A 65 7.00 1.26 -0.14
CA PRO A 65 7.70 0.25 -0.88
C PRO A 65 8.82 -0.28 0.01
N PHE A 66 8.71 -1.54 0.44
CA PHE A 66 9.81 -2.23 1.10
C PHE A 66 11.10 -2.04 0.27
N PRO A 67 12.25 -1.82 0.94
CA PRO A 67 13.29 -0.93 0.48
C PRO A 67 14.06 -1.42 -0.75
N LYS A 68 14.75 -0.46 -1.36
CA LYS A 68 15.75 -0.49 -2.44
C LYS A 68 16.94 -1.47 -2.22
N THR A 69 16.74 -2.65 -1.63
CA THR A 69 17.76 -3.66 -1.30
C THR A 69 17.81 -4.78 -2.35
N LEU A 70 17.25 -4.57 -3.55
CA LEU A 70 17.43 -5.47 -4.70
C LEU A 70 18.11 -4.80 -5.91
N GLY A 71 18.67 -3.60 -5.75
CA GLY A 71 19.13 -2.82 -6.91
C GLY A 71 20.25 -1.82 -6.67
N ARG A 72 21.11 -2.01 -5.67
CA ARG A 72 22.43 -1.34 -5.66
C ARG A 72 23.53 -2.39 -5.82
N ILE A 73 23.54 -3.05 -6.98
CA ILE A 73 24.78 -3.60 -7.50
C ILE A 73 25.65 -2.36 -7.72
N HIS A 74 26.70 -2.22 -6.91
CA HIS A 74 27.74 -1.24 -7.12
C HIS A 74 28.27 -1.41 -8.55
N HIS A 75 27.81 -0.58 -9.48
CA HIS A 75 28.61 -0.28 -10.65
C HIS A 75 29.73 0.64 -10.16
N GLN A 76 30.86 0.07 -9.73
CA GLN A 76 32.12 0.80 -9.78
C GLN A 76 32.38 1.09 -11.26
N PRO A 77 32.45 2.35 -11.72
CA PRO A 77 33.18 2.61 -12.94
C PRO A 77 34.65 2.38 -12.58
N GLY A 78 35.20 1.25 -13.05
CA GLY A 78 36.63 1.09 -13.17
C GLY A 78 37.12 1.95 -14.34
N GLU A 79 38.19 2.68 -14.07
CA GLU A 79 39.17 3.31 -15.00
C GLU A 79 38.67 4.38 -15.98
#